data_AF-A0AAD4T2A3-F1
#
_entry.id   AF-A0AAD4T2A3-F1
#
_cell.length_a   1.000
_cell.length_b   1.000
_cell.length_c   1.000
_cell.angle_alpha   90.00
_cell.angle_beta   90.00
_cell.angle_gamma   90.00
#
_symmetry.space_group_name_H-M   'P 1'
#
loop_
_entity.id
_entity.type
_entity.pdbx_description
1 polymer ?
#
loop_
_entity_poly.entity_id
_entity_poly.type
_entity_poly.pdbx_seq_one_letter_code
_entity_poly.pdbx_strand_id
1 'polypeptide(L)'
;MVRQEQHQHRMDGPWILEAVPLMVVGLITAHVVALVYWIYSDNNTVNDHVAGEEVKSTSFHKSRFRIPANGSGFSSAGATWYGGPNGAGSDGGACGYGNAVGRSPFSSMISAGGPSLFKSGKGCGSCYQVKCTAHSSCSGKPVTVVITDECAGCVSESTHFDLSGTAFGAMAISGQEQQLRNAGVLQIEYQRVDCNYPGTNIVFKVDAGSNPHYFSTLVEYEEGNSDIASIDLQDSSASANYWRPMQQLWGAVWKLDSDSALTGPLSLRLKSSTGEIVVALNVIPAGWGSGATYRSTVNFNE
;
A
#
# COMPACT_ATOMS: atom_id res chain seq x y z
N MET A 1 -88.83 -5.30 27.98
CA MET A 1 -88.53 -4.78 26.63
C MET A 1 -87.42 -3.75 26.80
N VAL A 2 -86.21 -4.12 26.37
CA VAL A 2 -85.02 -3.32 25.99
C VAL A 2 -84.77 -1.96 26.65
N ARG A 3 -83.64 -1.83 27.35
CA ARG A 3 -82.58 -0.84 27.03
C ARG A 3 -81.24 -1.24 27.68
N GLN A 4 -80.28 -1.69 26.87
CA GLN A 4 -78.85 -1.71 27.22
C GLN A 4 -78.24 -0.41 26.67
N GLU A 5 -77.52 0.34 27.49
CA GLU A 5 -76.56 1.35 27.03
C GLU A 5 -75.14 0.80 27.24
N GLN A 6 -74.35 0.84 26.18
CA GLN A 6 -72.95 0.41 26.17
C GLN A 6 -72.03 1.57 26.58
N HIS A 7 -71.11 1.29 27.51
CA HIS A 7 -69.95 2.13 27.78
C HIS A 7 -68.84 1.81 26.78
N GLN A 8 -68.51 2.77 25.91
CA GLN A 8 -67.38 2.71 24.99
C GLN A 8 -66.09 3.09 25.73
N HIS A 9 -65.20 2.13 26.01
CA HIS A 9 -63.80 2.41 26.36
C HIS A 9 -62.98 2.62 25.08
N ARG A 10 -62.37 3.80 24.96
CA ARG A 10 -61.41 4.15 23.89
C ARG A 10 -60.07 3.49 24.24
N MET A 11 -59.55 2.65 23.34
CA MET A 11 -58.19 2.10 23.45
C MET A 11 -57.20 3.16 22.96
N ASP A 12 -56.23 3.51 23.81
CA ASP A 12 -55.10 4.38 23.45
C ASP A 12 -54.14 3.64 22.51
N GLY A 13 -53.68 4.35 21.47
CA GLY A 13 -52.81 3.81 20.42
C GLY A 13 -51.37 3.49 20.89
N PRO A 14 -50.55 2.84 20.04
CA PRO A 14 -49.25 2.32 20.44
C PRO A 14 -48.22 3.45 20.61
N TRP A 15 -47.73 3.63 21.84
CA TRP A 15 -46.66 4.55 22.25
C TRP A 15 -45.33 4.44 21.46
N ILE A 16 -45.15 3.36 20.69
CA ILE A 16 -43.93 3.05 19.95
C ILE A 16 -43.65 4.06 18.82
N LEU A 17 -44.68 4.71 18.27
CA LEU A 17 -44.51 5.66 17.16
C LEU A 17 -43.93 7.02 17.59
N GLU A 18 -43.96 7.36 18.89
CA GLU A 18 -43.36 8.61 19.40
C GLU A 18 -41.92 8.43 19.92
N ALA A 19 -41.49 7.19 20.20
CA ALA A 19 -40.17 6.92 20.77
C ALA A 19 -39.05 6.82 19.71
N VAL A 20 -39.38 6.38 18.50
CA VAL A 20 -38.40 6.16 17.41
C VAL A 20 -37.72 7.47 16.95
N PRO A 21 -38.44 8.60 16.76
CA PRO A 21 -37.80 9.86 16.38
C PRO A 21 -36.79 10.36 17.42
N LEU A 22 -37.08 10.17 18.72
CA LEU A 22 -36.21 10.62 19.81
C LEU A 22 -34.92 9.80 19.91
N MET A 23 -34.97 8.49 19.63
CA MET A 23 -33.76 7.65 19.59
C MET A 23 -32.83 8.03 18.43
N VAL A 24 -33.39 8.34 17.25
CA VAL A 24 -32.59 8.74 16.08
C VAL A 24 -31.89 10.08 16.33
N VAL A 25 -32.59 11.05 16.92
CA VAL A 25 -31.99 12.34 17.33
C VAL A 25 -30.88 12.11 18.36
N GLY A 26 -31.11 11.25 19.36
CA GLY A 26 -30.10 10.89 20.35
C GLY A 26 -28.82 10.31 19.72
N LEU A 27 -28.96 9.36 18.79
CA LEU A 27 -27.81 8.74 18.11
C LEU A 27 -27.02 9.73 17.24
N ILE A 28 -27.71 10.64 16.54
CA ILE A 28 -27.06 11.68 15.73
C ILE A 28 -26.31 12.67 16.64
N THR A 29 -26.94 13.13 17.72
CA THR A 29 -26.27 14.05 18.66
C THR A 29 -25.02 13.43 19.30
N ALA A 30 -25.06 12.14 19.67
CA ALA A 30 -23.90 11.43 20.20
C ALA A 30 -22.74 11.34 19.18
N HIS A 31 -23.04 11.08 17.90
CA HIS A 31 -22.02 11.03 16.85
C HIS A 31 -21.40 12.40 16.58
N VAL A 32 -22.20 13.47 16.55
CA VAL A 32 -21.69 14.83 16.33
C VAL A 32 -20.81 15.27 17.51
N VAL A 33 -21.19 14.98 18.75
CA VAL A 33 -20.36 15.30 19.93
C VAL A 33 -19.03 14.55 19.92
N ALA A 34 -19.03 13.26 19.54
CA ALA A 34 -17.79 12.49 19.41
C ALA A 34 -16.86 13.04 18.33
N LEU A 35 -17.42 13.42 17.17
CA LEU A 35 -16.67 14.07 16.08
C LEU A 35 -16.06 15.40 16.51
N VAL A 36 -16.82 16.26 17.20
CA VAL A 36 -16.32 17.55 17.71
C VAL A 36 -15.24 17.33 18.78
N TYR A 37 -15.40 16.36 19.67
CA TYR A 37 -14.40 16.02 20.68
C TYR A 37 -13.10 15.51 20.04
N TRP A 38 -13.19 14.67 19.01
CA TRP A 38 -12.02 14.16 18.28
C TRP A 38 -11.27 15.29 17.56
N ILE A 39 -12.00 16.19 16.88
CA ILE A 39 -11.41 17.38 16.25
C ILE A 39 -10.74 18.31 17.28
N TYR A 40 -11.34 18.48 18.46
CA TYR A 40 -10.78 19.31 19.53
C TYR A 40 -9.54 18.68 20.19
N SER A 41 -9.53 17.35 20.34
CA SER A 41 -8.41 16.57 20.87
C SER A 41 -7.16 16.70 19.99
N ASP A 42 -7.30 16.60 18.67
CA ASP A 42 -6.17 16.68 17.72
C ASP A 42 -5.53 18.08 17.67
N ASN A 43 -6.27 19.14 18.01
CA ASN A 43 -5.74 20.50 18.03
C ASN A 43 -4.92 20.85 19.28
N ASN A 44 -4.96 20.02 20.35
CA ASN A 44 -4.31 20.32 21.63
C ASN A 44 -2.97 19.61 21.86
N THR A 45 -2.42 18.86 20.89
CA THR A 45 -1.10 18.20 21.03
C THR A 45 0.07 18.98 20.42
N VAL A 46 -0.14 20.24 20.02
CA VAL A 46 0.96 21.13 19.60
C VAL A 46 0.93 22.37 20.48
N ASN A 47 1.53 22.28 21.67
CA ASN A 47 2.21 23.36 22.40
C ASN A 47 2.37 22.91 23.85
N ASP A 48 3.55 22.37 24.21
CA ASP A 48 4.07 22.55 25.56
C ASP A 48 5.61 22.50 25.56
N HIS A 49 6.16 23.69 25.86
CA HIS A 49 7.37 23.98 26.64
C HIS A 49 8.77 23.69 26.07
N VAL A 50 9.38 24.74 25.50
CA VAL A 50 10.82 25.02 25.66
C VAL A 50 10.97 26.28 26.51
N ALA A 51 11.19 26.10 27.81
CA ALA A 51 11.72 27.13 28.70
C ALA A 51 13.22 26.85 28.89
N GLY A 52 14.04 27.85 28.56
CA GLY A 52 15.49 27.76 28.66
C GLY A 52 15.96 27.77 30.11
N GLU A 53 16.94 26.92 30.40
CA GLU A 53 17.79 27.05 31.58
C GLU A 53 19.24 26.79 31.20
N GLU A 54 20.09 27.70 31.66
CA GLU A 54 21.51 27.85 31.31
C GLU A 54 22.34 26.84 32.14
N VAL A 55 22.96 25.85 31.49
CA VAL A 55 23.88 24.91 32.17
C VAL A 55 25.30 25.08 31.65
N LYS A 56 26.21 25.40 32.59
CA LYS A 56 27.63 25.68 32.39
C LYS A 56 28.36 24.53 31.67
N SER A 57 29.15 24.92 30.67
CA SER A 57 29.99 24.06 29.84
C SER A 57 31.13 23.43 30.64
N THR A 58 31.13 22.11 30.77
CA THR A 58 32.33 21.30 31.00
C THR A 58 32.68 20.56 29.72
N SER A 59 33.90 20.79 29.23
CA SER A 59 34.47 20.26 28.00
C SER A 59 34.38 18.73 27.92
N PHE A 60 33.55 18.23 26.99
CA PHE A 60 33.68 16.88 26.44
C PHE A 60 33.95 17.01 24.94
N HIS A 61 35.08 16.46 24.49
CA HIS A 61 35.42 16.33 23.08
C HIS A 61 34.39 15.42 22.39
N LYS A 62 33.36 16.03 21.82
CA LYS A 62 32.49 15.38 20.84
C LYS A 62 33.14 15.56 19.47
N SER A 63 33.81 14.52 18.97
CA SER A 63 34.17 14.50 17.56
C SER A 63 32.87 14.68 16.76
N ARG A 64 32.78 15.80 16.04
CA ARG A 64 31.70 16.01 15.07
C ARG A 64 31.99 15.08 13.90
N PHE A 65 31.49 13.85 13.98
CA PHE A 65 31.34 13.03 12.79
C PHE A 65 30.24 13.67 11.95
N ARG A 66 30.65 14.46 10.94
CA ARG A 66 29.74 14.84 9.85
C ARG A 66 29.44 13.55 9.10
N ILE A 67 28.26 12.97 9.31
CA ILE A 67 27.76 11.92 8.44
C ILE A 67 27.47 12.59 7.10
N PRO A 68 28.18 12.20 6.01
CA PRO A 68 27.80 12.67 4.69
C PRO A 68 26.46 12.03 4.32
N ALA A 69 25.52 12.82 3.82
CA ALA A 69 24.28 12.36 3.23
C ALA A 69 24.59 11.64 1.90
N ASN A 70 25.06 10.39 2.01
CA ASN A 70 25.13 9.39 0.96
C ASN A 70 25.30 8.01 1.64
N GLY A 71 24.24 7.49 2.25
CA GLY A 71 24.30 6.31 3.11
C GLY A 71 24.18 5.00 2.35
N SER A 72 25.30 4.41 1.93
CA SER A 72 25.35 2.98 1.59
C SER A 72 25.37 2.17 2.88
N GLY A 73 24.23 1.58 3.27
CA GLY A 73 24.15 0.72 4.44
C GLY A 73 22.73 0.36 4.84
N PHE A 74 22.61 -0.75 5.58
CA PHE A 74 21.35 -1.18 6.16
C PHE A 74 20.90 -0.21 7.28
N SER A 75 19.59 0.03 7.36
CA SER A 75 18.90 0.77 8.40
C SER A 75 18.08 -0.17 9.29
N SER A 76 17.74 0.23 10.51
CA SER A 76 16.92 -0.58 11.43
C SER A 76 15.44 -0.52 11.07
N ALA A 77 14.72 -1.63 11.20
CA ALA A 77 13.26 -1.70 11.10
C ALA A 77 12.69 -2.77 12.04
N GLY A 78 11.41 -2.63 12.40
CA GLY A 78 10.63 -3.70 12.99
C GLY A 78 10.20 -4.72 11.92
N ALA A 79 10.03 -5.97 12.32
CA ALA A 79 9.42 -6.97 11.46
C ALA A 79 8.48 -7.91 12.22
N THR A 80 7.36 -8.22 11.59
CA THR A 80 6.44 -9.30 11.93
C THR A 80 6.21 -10.17 10.70
N TRP A 81 5.30 -11.14 10.79
CA TRP A 81 4.86 -11.89 9.63
C TRP A 81 3.39 -12.28 9.72
N TYR A 82 2.80 -12.52 8.54
CA TYR A 82 1.39 -12.84 8.39
C TYR A 82 1.14 -13.97 7.37
N GLY A 83 -0.09 -14.51 7.41
CA GLY A 83 -0.52 -15.61 6.56
C GLY A 83 0.04 -16.98 6.97
N GLY A 84 0.10 -17.90 6.01
CA GLY A 84 0.63 -19.25 6.25
C GLY A 84 2.15 -19.27 6.42
N PRO A 85 2.73 -20.21 7.21
CA PRO A 85 4.18 -20.28 7.46
C PRO A 85 5.05 -20.38 6.19
N ASN A 86 4.52 -20.97 5.12
CA ASN A 86 5.16 -21.07 3.80
C ASN A 86 4.27 -20.42 2.71
N GLY A 87 3.44 -19.45 3.11
CA GLY A 87 2.51 -18.75 2.22
C GLY A 87 3.05 -17.40 1.76
N ALA A 88 2.25 -16.72 0.95
CA ALA A 88 2.54 -15.41 0.36
C ALA A 88 1.85 -14.25 1.09
N GLY A 89 1.55 -14.40 2.39
CA GLY A 89 0.70 -13.45 3.09
C GLY A 89 -0.77 -13.62 2.71
N SER A 90 -1.37 -12.59 2.08
CA SER A 90 -2.77 -12.53 1.66
C SER A 90 -2.92 -12.63 0.14
N ASP A 91 -4.01 -13.27 -0.33
CA ASP A 91 -4.38 -13.29 -1.74
C ASP A 91 -5.22 -12.03 -2.07
N GLY A 92 -4.61 -10.85 -2.19
CA GLY A 92 -5.36 -9.63 -2.55
C GLY A 92 -4.82 -8.29 -2.08
N GLY A 93 -3.64 -8.25 -1.45
CA GLY A 93 -3.08 -7.09 -0.77
C GLY A 93 -3.24 -5.72 -1.45
N ALA A 94 -3.07 -4.65 -0.67
CA ALA A 94 -3.35 -3.25 -0.99
C ALA A 94 -2.68 -2.71 -2.27
N CYS A 95 -1.74 -3.44 -2.89
CA CYS A 95 -1.18 -3.10 -4.20
C CYS A 95 -2.00 -3.62 -5.39
N GLY A 96 -2.89 -4.59 -5.20
CA GLY A 96 -3.76 -5.14 -6.24
C GLY A 96 -3.20 -6.33 -7.03
N TYR A 97 -2.01 -6.85 -6.68
CA TYR A 97 -1.35 -7.95 -7.40
C TYR A 97 -2.08 -9.30 -7.31
N GLY A 98 -3.02 -9.45 -6.37
CA GLY A 98 -3.84 -10.65 -6.22
C GLY A 98 -2.99 -11.91 -6.09
N ASN A 99 -3.34 -12.97 -6.83
CA ASN A 99 -2.63 -14.26 -6.76
C ASN A 99 -1.20 -14.24 -7.35
N ALA A 100 -0.74 -13.14 -7.95
CA ALA A 100 0.62 -13.03 -8.46
C ALA A 100 1.65 -13.09 -7.32
N VAL A 101 1.31 -12.63 -6.11
CA VAL A 101 2.22 -12.58 -4.96
C VAL A 101 2.79 -13.95 -4.58
N GLY A 102 2.04 -15.03 -4.79
CA GLY A 102 2.48 -16.41 -4.55
C GLY A 102 3.16 -17.08 -5.75
N ARG A 103 3.27 -16.41 -6.90
CA ARG A 103 3.78 -16.98 -8.15
C ARG A 103 5.08 -16.30 -8.56
N SER A 104 5.85 -16.95 -9.44
CA SER A 104 7.02 -16.32 -10.06
C SER A 104 6.62 -15.01 -10.78
N PRO A 105 7.40 -13.93 -10.65
CA PRO A 105 8.69 -13.86 -9.97
C PRO A 105 8.63 -13.60 -8.46
N PHE A 106 7.55 -13.03 -7.91
CA PHE A 106 7.47 -12.70 -6.47
C PHE A 106 7.70 -13.92 -5.57
N SER A 107 7.15 -15.09 -5.93
CA SER A 107 7.42 -16.38 -5.30
C SER A 107 7.25 -16.35 -3.77
N SER A 108 6.23 -15.64 -3.28
CA SER A 108 5.97 -15.40 -1.85
C SER A 108 7.05 -14.58 -1.13
N MET A 109 8.08 -14.05 -1.80
CA MET A 109 9.10 -13.17 -1.22
C MET A 109 8.58 -11.72 -1.18
N ILE A 110 7.59 -11.50 -0.33
CA ILE A 110 6.80 -10.26 -0.25
C ILE A 110 6.63 -9.78 1.18
N SER A 111 6.26 -8.51 1.33
CA SER A 111 5.88 -7.88 2.60
C SER A 111 4.66 -6.99 2.42
N ALA A 112 3.82 -6.92 3.45
CA ALA A 112 3.04 -5.73 3.73
C ALA A 112 3.98 -4.68 4.36
N GLY A 113 3.89 -3.44 3.90
CA GLY A 113 4.71 -2.34 4.41
C GLY A 113 3.93 -1.46 5.37
N GLY A 114 4.56 -1.01 6.46
CA GLY A 114 4.04 0.13 7.22
C GLY A 114 3.94 1.40 6.37
N PRO A 115 3.32 2.49 6.89
CA PRO A 115 3.04 3.69 6.10
C PRO A 115 4.26 4.32 5.40
N SER A 116 5.45 4.23 6.00
CA SER A 116 6.71 4.73 5.43
C SER A 116 7.20 3.96 4.20
N LEU A 117 6.82 2.68 4.08
CA LEU A 117 7.15 1.81 2.96
C LEU A 117 6.03 1.81 1.92
N PHE A 118 4.77 1.65 2.33
CA PHE A 118 3.63 1.58 1.42
C PHE A 118 3.33 2.91 0.73
N LYS A 119 3.52 4.05 1.43
CA LYS A 119 3.37 5.41 0.89
C LYS A 119 2.06 5.63 0.12
N SER A 120 0.94 5.15 0.68
CA SER A 120 -0.38 5.22 0.05
C SER A 120 -0.40 4.60 -1.36
N GLY A 121 0.29 3.46 -1.54
CA GLY A 121 0.38 2.73 -2.80
C GLY A 121 1.57 3.10 -3.68
N LYS A 122 2.25 4.23 -3.45
CA LYS A 122 3.44 4.62 -4.23
C LYS A 122 4.63 3.69 -4.02
N GLY A 123 4.68 2.99 -2.88
CA GLY A 123 5.70 2.00 -2.59
C GLY A 123 5.39 0.60 -3.13
N CYS A 124 4.23 0.38 -3.74
CA CYS A 124 3.92 -0.90 -4.38
C CYS A 124 4.99 -1.24 -5.42
N GLY A 125 5.44 -2.50 -5.40
CA GLY A 125 6.48 -2.99 -6.30
C GLY A 125 7.91 -2.66 -5.87
N SER A 126 8.11 -1.84 -4.83
CA SER A 126 9.45 -1.52 -4.32
C SER A 126 10.14 -2.74 -3.69
N CYS A 127 11.43 -2.93 -4.01
CA CYS A 127 12.24 -4.02 -3.50
C CYS A 127 13.16 -3.57 -2.35
N TYR A 128 13.26 -4.44 -1.36
CA TYR A 128 14.13 -4.25 -0.20
C TYR A 128 14.90 -5.53 0.11
N GLN A 129 16.16 -5.40 0.46
CA GLN A 129 16.86 -6.45 1.19
C GLN A 129 16.57 -6.31 2.68
N VAL A 130 16.15 -7.39 3.32
CA VAL A 130 15.92 -7.49 4.76
C VAL A 130 16.76 -8.61 5.35
N LYS A 131 17.31 -8.42 6.55
CA LYS A 131 18.05 -9.45 7.28
C LYS A 131 17.85 -9.30 8.78
N CYS A 132 17.96 -10.41 9.51
CA CYS A 132 18.00 -10.41 10.96
C CYS A 132 19.37 -10.86 11.47
N THR A 133 19.76 -10.41 12.65
CA THR A 133 21.07 -10.71 13.26
C THR A 133 20.98 -11.07 14.74
N ALA A 134 19.94 -10.61 15.45
CA ALA A 134 19.86 -10.72 16.91
C ALA A 134 19.34 -12.07 17.43
N HIS A 135 18.44 -12.74 16.69
CA HIS A 135 17.88 -14.03 17.11
C HIS A 135 18.84 -15.18 16.77
N SER A 136 18.93 -16.21 17.61
CA SER A 136 19.87 -17.34 17.42
C SER A 136 19.66 -18.11 16.11
N SER A 137 18.44 -18.09 15.58
CA SER A 137 18.10 -18.69 14.29
C SER A 137 18.37 -17.79 13.08
N CYS A 138 18.84 -16.56 13.27
CA CYS A 138 19.15 -15.66 12.16
C CYS A 138 20.37 -16.13 11.36
N SER A 139 20.25 -16.16 10.03
CA SER A 139 21.38 -16.49 9.16
C SER A 139 22.39 -15.36 9.03
N GLY A 140 21.98 -14.12 9.32
CA GLY A 140 22.72 -12.89 9.03
C GLY A 140 22.78 -12.53 7.53
N LYS A 141 22.18 -13.35 6.65
CA LYS A 141 22.15 -13.12 5.20
C LYS A 141 20.87 -12.38 4.81
N PRO A 142 20.94 -11.39 3.91
CA PRO A 142 19.76 -10.71 3.43
C PRO A 142 18.95 -11.55 2.44
N VAL A 143 17.64 -11.34 2.48
CA VAL A 143 16.69 -11.80 1.47
C VAL A 143 16.02 -10.60 0.83
N THR A 144 15.70 -10.67 -0.45
CA THR A 144 14.98 -9.61 -1.15
C THR A 144 13.48 -9.84 -1.03
N VAL A 145 12.73 -8.80 -0.71
CA VAL A 145 11.27 -8.80 -0.61
C VAL A 145 10.67 -7.65 -1.39
N VAL A 146 9.45 -7.83 -1.87
CA VAL A 146 8.68 -6.81 -2.59
C VAL A 146 7.51 -6.31 -1.74
N ILE A 147 7.28 -5.00 -1.72
CA ILE A 147 6.08 -4.43 -1.08
C ILE A 147 4.86 -4.69 -1.97
N THR A 148 3.91 -5.46 -1.44
CA THR A 148 2.71 -5.90 -2.18
C THR A 148 1.41 -5.67 -1.43
N ASP A 149 1.50 -5.20 -0.18
CA ASP A 149 0.36 -4.98 0.70
C ASP A 149 0.67 -3.86 1.71
N GLU A 150 -0.32 -3.45 2.48
CA GLU A 150 -0.24 -2.42 3.50
C GLU A 150 -0.46 -3.03 4.89
N CYS A 151 0.44 -2.70 5.82
CA CYS A 151 0.18 -2.87 7.24
C CYS A 151 -0.04 -1.49 7.88
N ALA A 152 -1.28 -0.99 7.83
CA ALA A 152 -1.62 0.33 8.34
C ALA A 152 -1.34 0.48 9.85
N GLY A 153 -1.45 -0.61 10.61
CA GLY A 153 -1.19 -0.65 12.06
C GLY A 153 0.28 -0.82 12.44
N CYS A 154 1.19 -1.04 11.49
CA CYS A 154 2.61 -1.28 11.74
C CYS A 154 3.37 0.04 11.93
N VAL A 155 3.07 0.74 13.04
CA VAL A 155 3.56 2.10 13.36
C VAL A 155 4.41 2.16 14.63
N SER A 156 4.63 1.03 15.30
CA SER A 156 5.45 0.95 16.51
C SER A 156 6.91 1.37 16.25
N GLU A 157 7.38 1.17 15.03
CA GLU A 157 8.68 1.60 14.52
C GLU A 157 8.50 2.59 13.36
N SER A 158 9.51 3.44 13.12
CA SER A 158 9.49 4.35 11.97
C SER A 158 9.42 3.62 10.62
N THR A 159 9.94 2.38 10.58
CA THR A 159 9.86 1.48 9.45
C THR A 159 9.53 0.08 9.97
N HIS A 160 8.51 -0.54 9.39
CA HIS A 160 8.07 -1.89 9.78
C HIS A 160 7.69 -2.72 8.55
N PHE A 161 8.18 -3.96 8.51
CA PHE A 161 7.87 -4.96 7.51
C PHE A 161 7.00 -6.07 8.12
N ASP A 162 5.77 -6.21 7.68
CA ASP A 162 4.97 -7.40 8.01
C ASP A 162 5.12 -8.40 6.86
N LEU A 163 6.06 -9.32 7.02
CA LEU A 163 6.57 -10.20 5.97
C LEU A 163 5.61 -11.37 5.71
N SER A 164 5.64 -11.95 4.51
CA SER A 164 5.04 -13.27 4.35
C SER A 164 5.74 -14.30 5.24
N GLY A 165 5.06 -15.37 5.64
CA GLY A 165 5.70 -16.47 6.38
C GLY A 165 6.91 -17.07 5.63
N THR A 166 6.87 -17.09 4.29
CA THR A 166 7.98 -17.52 3.45
C THR A 166 9.17 -16.57 3.57
N ALA A 167 8.97 -15.26 3.41
CA ALA A 167 10.02 -14.25 3.47
C ALA A 167 10.64 -14.15 4.86
N PHE A 168 9.81 -14.20 5.91
CA PHE A 168 10.27 -14.19 7.30
C PHE A 168 11.14 -15.41 7.61
N GLY A 169 10.66 -16.60 7.23
CA GLY A 169 11.42 -17.85 7.39
C GLY A 169 12.73 -17.86 6.60
N ALA A 170 12.77 -17.23 5.43
CA ALA A 170 13.95 -17.19 4.56
C ALA A 170 15.14 -16.42 5.18
N MET A 171 14.92 -15.58 6.19
CA MET A 171 16.01 -14.94 6.94
C MET A 171 16.74 -15.90 7.90
N ALA A 172 16.17 -17.08 8.16
CA ALA A 172 16.72 -18.04 9.11
C ALA A 172 17.91 -18.84 8.57
N ILE A 173 18.68 -19.43 9.48
CA ILE A 173 19.57 -20.53 9.18
C ILE A 173 18.72 -21.67 8.60
N SER A 174 19.21 -22.32 7.53
CA SER A 174 18.52 -23.44 6.88
C SER A 174 18.11 -24.51 7.90
N GLY A 175 16.82 -24.88 7.90
CA GLY A 175 16.21 -25.82 8.85
C GLY A 175 15.75 -25.18 10.18
N GLN A 176 15.94 -23.87 10.36
CA GLN A 176 15.48 -23.11 11.53
C GLN A 176 14.37 -22.09 11.21
N GLU A 177 13.71 -22.21 10.07
CA GLU A 177 12.72 -21.25 9.58
C GLU A 177 11.54 -21.15 10.54
N GLN A 178 11.08 -22.29 11.09
CA GLN A 178 9.97 -22.30 12.04
C GLN A 178 10.37 -21.71 13.39
N GLN A 179 11.59 -21.96 13.85
CA GLN A 179 12.13 -21.41 15.09
C GLN A 179 12.20 -19.90 15.00
N LEU A 180 12.64 -19.35 13.86
CA LEU A 180 12.63 -17.92 13.63
C LEU A 180 11.18 -17.40 13.62
N ARG A 181 10.26 -18.00 12.86
CA ARG A 181 8.83 -17.60 12.83
C ARG A 181 8.18 -17.57 14.22
N ASN A 182 8.54 -18.50 15.10
CA ASN A 182 8.03 -18.55 16.47
C ASN A 182 8.48 -17.37 17.34
N ALA A 183 9.52 -16.61 16.95
CA ALA A 183 9.86 -15.35 17.61
C ALA A 183 8.75 -14.30 17.44
N GLY A 184 8.00 -14.37 16.34
CA GLY A 184 6.86 -13.49 16.03
C GLY A 184 7.27 -12.08 15.62
N VAL A 185 8.01 -11.38 16.48
CA VAL A 185 8.48 -10.01 16.29
C VAL A 185 10.01 -9.99 16.30
N LEU A 186 10.62 -9.31 15.34
CA LEU A 186 12.07 -9.11 15.25
C LEU A 186 12.41 -7.64 15.05
N GLN A 187 13.59 -7.25 15.54
CA GLN A 187 14.30 -6.11 14.99
C GLN A 187 15.19 -6.62 13.85
N ILE A 188 15.05 -6.00 12.69
CA ILE A 188 15.76 -6.36 11.46
C ILE A 188 16.54 -5.16 10.93
N GLU A 189 17.41 -5.47 9.98
CA GLU A 189 18.13 -4.50 9.17
C GLU A 189 17.56 -4.55 7.75
N TYR A 190 17.32 -3.40 7.13
CA TYR A 190 16.84 -3.30 5.74
C TYR A 190 17.58 -2.28 4.89
N GLN A 191 17.57 -2.45 3.57
CA GLN A 191 17.97 -1.44 2.60
C GLN A 191 17.13 -1.55 1.33
N ARG A 192 16.83 -0.43 0.69
CA ARG A 192 16.16 -0.44 -0.63
C ARG A 192 17.16 -0.89 -1.69
N VAL A 193 16.70 -1.71 -2.65
CA VAL A 193 17.53 -2.26 -3.73
C VAL A 193 16.76 -2.26 -5.04
N ASP A 194 17.47 -2.42 -6.15
CA ASP A 194 16.85 -2.58 -7.46
C ASP A 194 16.01 -3.86 -7.50
N CYS A 195 14.80 -3.75 -8.02
CA CYS A 195 14.01 -4.89 -8.43
C CYS A 195 14.58 -5.49 -9.71
N ASN A 196 14.65 -6.81 -9.77
CA ASN A 196 15.12 -7.56 -10.94
C ASN A 196 14.22 -8.77 -11.16
N TYR A 197 13.62 -8.85 -12.35
CA TYR A 197 12.68 -9.88 -12.74
C TYR A 197 13.13 -10.55 -14.05
N PRO A 198 14.16 -11.42 -14.00
CA PRO A 198 14.74 -11.99 -15.21
C PRO A 198 13.70 -12.66 -16.11
N GLY A 199 13.66 -12.24 -17.38
CA GLY A 199 12.71 -12.77 -18.36
C GLY A 199 11.28 -12.22 -18.24
N THR A 200 11.04 -11.24 -17.38
CA THR A 200 9.75 -10.56 -17.21
C THR A 200 9.92 -9.05 -17.38
N ASN A 201 9.16 -8.48 -18.30
CA ASN A 201 9.05 -7.03 -18.46
C ASN A 201 7.78 -6.52 -17.79
N ILE A 202 7.60 -5.20 -17.79
CA ILE A 202 6.41 -4.54 -17.24
C ILE A 202 5.13 -5.15 -17.83
N VAL A 203 4.18 -5.46 -16.97
CA VAL A 203 2.88 -6.04 -17.32
C VAL A 203 1.76 -5.09 -16.96
N PHE A 204 0.78 -4.99 -17.85
CA PHE A 204 -0.44 -4.20 -17.69
C PHE A 204 -1.63 -5.16 -17.57
N LYS A 205 -2.28 -5.23 -16.41
CA LYS A 205 -3.56 -5.95 -16.25
C LYS A 205 -4.70 -4.94 -16.31
N VAL A 206 -5.40 -4.93 -17.44
CA VAL A 206 -6.55 -4.06 -17.66
C VAL A 206 -7.71 -4.54 -16.81
N ASP A 207 -8.33 -3.62 -16.07
CA ASP A 207 -9.45 -3.93 -15.19
C ASP A 207 -10.69 -4.41 -15.99
N ALA A 208 -11.49 -5.29 -15.39
CA ALA A 208 -12.70 -5.85 -16.01
C ALA A 208 -13.80 -4.80 -16.27
N GLY A 209 -13.81 -3.70 -15.50
CA GLY A 209 -14.70 -2.56 -15.70
C GLY A 209 -14.24 -1.58 -16.79
N SER A 210 -13.05 -1.78 -17.36
CA SER A 210 -12.53 -0.90 -18.42
C SER A 210 -13.41 -0.96 -19.68
N ASN A 211 -13.62 0.20 -20.30
CA ASN A 211 -14.36 0.42 -21.53
C ASN A 211 -13.78 1.64 -22.27
N PRO A 212 -14.26 2.00 -23.48
CA PRO A 212 -13.66 3.11 -24.24
C PRO A 212 -13.69 4.48 -23.54
N HIS A 213 -14.52 4.70 -22.52
CA HIS A 213 -14.58 5.99 -21.80
C HIS A 213 -13.96 5.94 -20.39
N TYR A 214 -13.65 4.74 -19.89
CA TYR A 214 -12.99 4.52 -18.61
C TYR A 214 -11.95 3.44 -18.78
N PHE A 215 -10.68 3.76 -18.61
CA PHE A 215 -9.60 2.78 -18.67
C PHE A 215 -8.89 2.72 -17.33
N SER A 216 -8.70 1.53 -16.78
CA SER A 216 -7.78 1.35 -15.66
C SER A 216 -6.94 0.10 -15.83
N THR A 217 -5.69 0.19 -15.39
CA THR A 217 -4.75 -0.92 -15.42
C THR A 217 -3.96 -0.99 -14.13
N LEU A 218 -3.74 -2.21 -13.65
CA LEU A 218 -2.69 -2.52 -12.68
C LEU A 218 -1.36 -2.65 -13.44
N VAL A 219 -0.28 -2.16 -12.84
CA VAL A 219 1.09 -2.30 -13.35
C VAL A 219 1.88 -3.24 -12.46
N GLU A 220 2.60 -4.19 -13.06
CA GLU A 220 3.45 -5.16 -12.35
C GLU A 220 4.84 -5.25 -13.00
N TYR A 221 5.81 -5.65 -12.18
CA TYR A 221 7.18 -6.03 -12.56
C TYR A 221 8.04 -4.90 -13.15
N GLU A 222 7.82 -3.69 -12.66
CA GLU A 222 8.77 -2.59 -12.81
C GLU A 222 10.10 -2.93 -12.13
N GLU A 223 11.18 -2.91 -12.92
CA GLU A 223 12.55 -3.04 -12.43
C GLU A 223 13.10 -1.68 -11.95
N GLY A 224 14.26 -1.73 -11.30
CA GLY A 224 14.91 -0.54 -10.76
C GLY A 224 14.55 -0.25 -9.30
N ASN A 225 14.96 0.91 -8.81
CA ASN A 225 14.95 1.30 -7.39
C ASN A 225 14.19 2.60 -7.15
N SER A 226 13.26 2.89 -8.05
CA SER A 226 12.46 4.10 -8.03
C SER A 226 10.97 3.76 -7.97
N ASP A 227 10.19 4.70 -7.42
CA ASP A 227 8.73 4.59 -7.40
C ASP A 227 8.21 5.07 -8.77
N ILE A 228 7.06 4.57 -9.25
CA ILE A 228 6.41 5.17 -10.43
C ILE A 228 5.85 6.55 -10.04
N ALA A 229 6.34 7.60 -10.70
CA ALA A 229 5.90 8.98 -10.45
C ALA A 229 4.65 9.35 -11.25
N SER A 230 4.55 8.88 -12.50
CA SER A 230 3.38 9.14 -13.35
C SER A 230 3.27 8.10 -14.47
N ILE A 231 2.03 7.87 -14.91
CA ILE A 231 1.73 7.12 -16.11
C ILE A 231 0.88 7.98 -17.04
N ASP A 232 1.20 7.98 -18.33
CA ASP A 232 0.40 8.61 -19.35
C ASP A 232 -0.06 7.57 -20.39
N LEU A 233 -1.22 7.83 -21.00
CA LEU A 233 -1.80 7.00 -22.05
C LEU A 233 -1.91 7.78 -23.36
N GLN A 234 -1.50 7.13 -24.44
CA GLN A 234 -1.74 7.56 -25.82
C GLN A 234 -2.55 6.48 -26.53
N ASP A 235 -3.58 6.89 -27.27
CA ASP A 235 -4.35 5.98 -28.11
C ASP A 235 -4.05 6.27 -29.60
N SER A 236 -4.63 5.48 -30.51
CA SER A 236 -4.35 5.60 -31.94
C SER A 236 -4.91 6.85 -32.60
N SER A 237 -5.85 7.54 -31.95
CA SER A 237 -6.44 8.78 -32.46
C SER A 237 -5.61 10.02 -32.09
N ALA A 238 -4.77 9.91 -31.07
CA ALA A 238 -3.93 10.98 -30.58
C ALA A 238 -2.75 11.27 -31.53
N SER A 239 -2.39 12.54 -31.66
CA SER A 239 -1.12 12.91 -32.29
C SER A 239 0.06 12.33 -31.49
N ALA A 240 1.17 12.00 -32.16
CA ALA A 240 2.32 11.30 -31.55
C ALA A 240 2.88 11.95 -30.27
N ASN A 241 2.72 13.27 -30.09
CA ASN A 241 3.22 14.00 -28.91
C ASN A 241 2.15 14.25 -27.84
N TYR A 242 0.91 13.82 -28.08
CA TYR A 242 -0.19 14.00 -27.14
C TYR A 242 -0.33 12.77 -26.24
N TRP A 243 -0.12 12.99 -24.95
CA TRP A 243 -0.17 11.99 -23.88
C TRP A 243 -1.16 12.46 -22.83
N ARG A 244 -2.12 11.60 -22.46
CA ARG A 244 -3.12 11.91 -21.43
C ARG A 244 -2.64 11.39 -20.08
N PRO A 245 -2.51 12.25 -19.06
CA PRO A 245 -2.07 11.81 -17.75
C PRO A 245 -3.11 10.89 -17.11
N MET A 246 -2.63 9.76 -16.59
CA MET A 246 -3.43 8.86 -15.78
C MET A 246 -3.34 9.27 -14.31
N GLN A 247 -4.37 8.92 -13.55
CA GLN A 247 -4.45 9.14 -12.11
C GLN A 247 -4.21 7.82 -11.38
N GLN A 248 -3.37 7.83 -10.34
CA GLN A 248 -3.30 6.70 -9.42
C GLN A 248 -4.66 6.57 -8.73
N LEU A 249 -5.30 5.41 -8.87
CA LEU A 249 -6.58 5.11 -8.24
C LEU A 249 -6.36 4.59 -6.82
N TRP A 250 -5.59 3.51 -6.69
CA TRP A 250 -5.16 2.90 -5.42
C TRP A 250 -4.01 1.93 -5.71
N GLY A 251 -3.13 1.68 -4.74
CA GLY A 251 -2.03 0.72 -4.91
C GLY A 251 -1.22 0.96 -6.19
N ALA A 252 -1.01 -0.08 -6.99
CA ALA A 252 -0.39 -0.01 -8.31
C ALA A 252 -1.39 0.15 -9.48
N VAL A 253 -2.63 0.56 -9.20
CA VAL A 253 -3.69 0.75 -10.21
C VAL A 253 -3.77 2.21 -10.65
N TRP A 254 -3.76 2.41 -11.97
CA TRP A 254 -3.85 3.72 -12.61
C TRP A 254 -5.07 3.78 -13.52
N LYS A 255 -5.76 4.91 -13.54
CA LYS A 255 -6.98 5.13 -14.35
C LYS A 255 -6.91 6.37 -15.24
N LEU A 256 -7.73 6.36 -16.28
CA LEU A 256 -8.04 7.49 -17.15
C LEU A 256 -9.54 7.50 -17.44
N ASP A 257 -10.21 8.59 -17.07
CA ASP A 257 -11.54 8.92 -17.55
C ASP A 257 -11.38 9.73 -18.86
N SER A 258 -12.01 9.28 -19.95
CA SER A 258 -11.81 9.86 -21.29
C SER A 258 -13.12 10.40 -21.86
N ASP A 259 -13.11 11.69 -22.22
CA ASP A 259 -14.25 12.37 -22.85
C ASP A 259 -14.57 11.79 -24.24
N SER A 260 -13.55 11.38 -24.98
CA SER A 260 -13.68 10.67 -26.25
C SER A 260 -13.43 9.18 -26.06
N ALA A 261 -14.09 8.36 -26.88
CA ALA A 261 -13.88 6.92 -26.87
C ALA A 261 -12.42 6.59 -27.25
N LEU A 262 -11.72 5.88 -26.36
CA LEU A 262 -10.37 5.39 -26.55
C LEU A 262 -10.34 4.38 -27.70
N THR A 263 -9.49 4.62 -28.69
CA THR A 263 -9.29 3.70 -29.82
C THR A 263 -7.91 3.05 -29.75
N GLY A 264 -7.88 1.71 -29.70
CA GLY A 264 -6.60 1.00 -29.71
C GLY A 264 -5.85 1.11 -31.05
N PRO A 265 -4.56 0.75 -31.08
CA PRO A 265 -3.74 0.34 -29.94
C PRO A 265 -3.49 1.47 -28.93
N LEU A 266 -3.28 1.10 -27.66
CA LEU A 266 -2.92 2.02 -26.58
C LEU A 266 -1.44 1.84 -26.22
N SER A 267 -0.77 2.97 -26.05
CA SER A 267 0.62 3.07 -25.59
C SER A 267 0.64 3.68 -24.19
N LEU A 268 1.50 3.14 -23.32
CA LEU A 268 1.65 3.60 -21.95
C LEU A 268 3.07 4.16 -21.78
N ARG A 269 3.18 5.36 -21.23
CA ARG A 269 4.45 5.99 -20.88
C ARG A 269 4.55 6.09 -19.37
N LEU A 270 5.57 5.46 -18.79
CA LEU A 270 5.80 5.45 -17.36
C LEU A 270 7.02 6.31 -17.07
N LYS A 271 6.94 7.12 -16.01
CA LYS A 271 8.05 7.93 -15.52
C LYS A 271 8.36 7.52 -14.08
N SER A 272 9.61 7.23 -13.79
CA SER A 272 10.07 6.94 -12.45
C SER A 272 10.26 8.21 -11.60
N SER A 273 10.37 8.05 -10.29
CA SER A 273 10.65 9.15 -9.34
C SER A 273 12.03 9.79 -9.54
N THR A 274 12.96 9.08 -10.16
CA THR A 274 14.30 9.56 -10.57
C THR A 274 14.26 10.30 -11.91
N GLY A 275 13.17 10.15 -12.67
CA GLY A 275 12.92 10.85 -13.92
C GLY A 275 13.18 10.04 -15.18
N GLU A 276 13.59 8.78 -15.07
CA GLU A 276 13.66 7.85 -16.20
C GLU A 276 12.26 7.66 -16.82
N ILE A 277 12.21 7.52 -18.14
CA ILE A 277 10.97 7.33 -18.88
C ILE A 277 11.10 6.07 -19.74
N VAL A 278 10.10 5.21 -19.63
CA VAL A 278 9.92 4.05 -20.51
C VAL A 278 8.59 4.15 -21.25
N VAL A 279 8.57 3.73 -22.51
CA VAL A 279 7.37 3.76 -23.36
C VAL A 279 7.06 2.35 -23.83
N ALA A 280 5.96 1.80 -23.33
CA ALA A 280 5.36 0.57 -23.82
C ALA A 280 4.46 0.91 -25.02
N LEU A 281 5.09 1.06 -26.19
CA LEU A 281 4.42 1.46 -27.42
C LEU A 281 3.47 0.36 -27.92
N ASN A 282 2.22 0.73 -28.19
CA ASN A 282 1.16 -0.13 -28.72
C ASN A 282 0.98 -1.45 -27.95
N VAL A 283 1.26 -1.44 -26.65
CA VAL A 283 1.29 -2.64 -25.80
C VAL A 283 -0.10 -3.26 -25.61
N ILE A 284 -1.15 -2.44 -25.66
CA ILE A 284 -2.54 -2.89 -25.61
C ILE A 284 -3.13 -2.77 -27.03
N PRO A 285 -3.50 -3.86 -27.70
CA PRO A 285 -3.89 -3.86 -29.11
C PRO A 285 -5.27 -3.23 -29.34
N ALA A 286 -5.60 -3.00 -30.62
CA ALA A 286 -6.98 -2.70 -31.01
C ALA A 286 -7.93 -3.85 -30.61
N GLY A 287 -9.13 -3.52 -30.14
CA GLY A 287 -10.09 -4.51 -29.64
C GLY A 287 -9.69 -5.18 -28.33
N TRP A 288 -8.88 -4.50 -27.50
CA TRP A 288 -8.46 -4.99 -26.20
C TRP A 288 -9.65 -5.43 -25.34
N GLY A 289 -9.47 -6.50 -24.58
CA GLY A 289 -10.47 -7.06 -23.69
C GLY A 289 -10.33 -6.48 -22.30
N SER A 290 -11.45 -6.13 -21.67
CA SER A 290 -11.44 -5.84 -20.24
C SER A 290 -11.08 -7.10 -19.44
N GLY A 291 -10.33 -6.93 -18.35
CA GLY A 291 -9.80 -8.05 -17.56
C GLY A 291 -8.59 -8.76 -18.17
N ALA A 292 -8.14 -8.35 -19.37
CA ALA A 292 -7.01 -8.97 -20.05
C ALA A 292 -5.66 -8.48 -19.52
N THR A 293 -4.63 -9.32 -19.68
CA THR A 293 -3.25 -9.01 -19.31
C THR A 293 -2.41 -8.81 -20.57
N TYR A 294 -1.67 -7.71 -20.62
CA TYR A 294 -0.79 -7.35 -21.72
C TYR A 294 0.65 -7.21 -21.22
N ARG A 295 1.58 -7.90 -21.89
CA ARG A 295 2.99 -7.91 -21.52
C ARG A 295 3.75 -7.00 -22.46
N SER A 296 4.56 -6.11 -21.90
CA SER A 296 5.43 -5.25 -22.69
C SER A 296 6.75 -5.94 -23.04
N THR A 297 7.58 -5.26 -23.83
CA THR A 297 8.97 -5.63 -24.12
C THR A 297 9.96 -4.63 -23.51
N VAL A 298 9.51 -3.83 -22.53
CA VAL A 298 10.29 -2.75 -21.94
C VAL A 298 10.32 -2.87 -20.42
N ASN A 299 11.42 -2.43 -19.83
CA ASN A 299 11.55 -2.17 -18.41
C ASN A 299 12.45 -0.96 -18.19
N PHE A 300 12.50 -0.46 -16.96
CA PHE A 300 13.50 0.53 -16.55
C PHE A 300 14.89 -0.11 -16.56
N ASN A 301 15.92 0.67 -16.90
CA ASN A 301 17.31 0.19 -16.96
C ASN A 301 18.18 0.85 -15.87
N GLU A 302 17.65 0.96 -14.64
CA GLU A 302 18.36 1.57 -13.51
C GLU A 302 19.52 0.71 -12.99
#